data_AF-A0AAV5WL87-F1
#
_entry.id   AF-A0AAV5WL87-F1
#
_cell.length_a   1.000
_cell.length_b   1.000
_cell.length_c   1.000
_cell.angle_alpha   90.00
_cell.angle_beta   90.00
_cell.angle_gamma   90.00
#
_symmetry.space_group_name_H-M   'P 1'
#
loop_
_entity.id
_entity.type
_entity.pdbx_description
1 polymer ?
#
loop_
_entity_poly.entity_id
_entity_poly.type
_entity_poly.pdbx_seq_one_letter_code
_entity_poly.pdbx_strand_id
1 'polypeptide(L)'
;IPSVDARLIVRMLIRRKNGDEAKVKAFNGRTFNDLMHHCEEIRAVRIIHTFIKETVLTEVKYFVNSDLLVDDEELLKYFGKKKTNVYGVCGAISCEKVGSALYLGLSAHDHSCAPDAHIRIRGRAAVLRSPNVGQTYSDKLTVLYALEEMCKPTKQRRDGLKNWCFFCRCERCMDTEKDGYARSIKCHSCSDGICLVTDESTSLTCIKCSAVSQITVDEANRMNDEVLKNIEVLNRTKDYKRYAVFYKENAKILSKKNLPLAVLAYR
;
A
#
# COMPACT_ATOMS: atom_id res chain seq x y z
N ILE A 1 23.47 2.22 17.68
CA ILE A 1 22.04 2.45 18.02
C ILE A 1 21.22 1.48 17.18
N PRO A 2 20.34 0.67 17.77
CA PRO A 2 19.56 -0.32 17.03
C PRO A 2 18.61 0.33 16.01
N SER A 3 18.36 -0.36 14.90
CA SER A 3 17.41 0.03 13.87
C SER A 3 15.99 0.24 14.43
N VAL A 4 15.15 0.98 13.70
CA VAL A 4 13.74 1.17 14.07
C VAL A 4 13.02 -0.18 14.20
N ASP A 5 13.35 -1.12 13.32
CA ASP A 5 12.74 -2.44 13.29
C ASP A 5 13.16 -3.28 14.49
N ALA A 6 14.46 -3.34 14.79
CA ALA A 6 14.96 -4.04 15.98
C ALA A 6 14.37 -3.45 17.26
N ARG A 7 14.33 -2.12 17.39
CA ARG A 7 13.72 -1.46 18.57
C ARG A 7 12.25 -1.83 18.78
N LEU A 8 11.47 -1.95 17.70
CA LEU A 8 10.07 -2.32 17.82
C LEU A 8 9.90 -3.80 18.21
N ILE A 9 10.70 -4.70 17.63
CA ILE A 9 10.69 -6.12 18.00
C ILE A 9 11.10 -6.30 19.47
N VAL A 10 12.17 -5.62 19.92
CA VAL A 10 12.59 -5.65 21.33
C VAL A 10 11.48 -5.16 22.26
N ARG A 11 10.74 -4.10 21.89
CA ARG A 11 9.57 -3.65 22.66
C ARG A 11 8.47 -4.72 22.71
N MET A 12 8.23 -5.46 21.64
CA MET A 12 7.27 -6.58 21.65
C MET A 12 7.73 -7.69 22.59
N LEU A 13 9.03 -8.05 22.59
CA LEU A 13 9.61 -9.04 23.51
C LEU A 13 9.51 -8.62 24.99
N ILE A 14 9.75 -7.34 25.29
CA ILE A 14 9.56 -6.79 26.65
C ILE A 14 8.09 -6.94 27.09
N ARG A 15 7.14 -6.65 26.19
CA ARG A 15 5.71 -6.85 26.50
C ARG A 15 5.36 -8.32 26.72
N ARG A 16 5.94 -9.24 25.95
CA ARG A 16 5.82 -10.68 26.22
C ARG A 16 6.33 -11.05 27.61
N LYS A 17 7.51 -10.57 28.01
CA LYS A 17 8.07 -10.84 29.35
C LYS A 17 7.12 -10.40 30.47
N ASN A 18 6.35 -9.33 30.26
CA ASN A 18 5.34 -8.86 31.21
C ASN A 18 4.01 -9.67 31.18
N GLY A 19 3.89 -10.61 30.25
CA GLY A 19 2.69 -11.42 30.02
C GLY A 19 1.59 -10.71 29.24
N ASP A 20 1.90 -9.61 28.55
CA ASP A 20 0.90 -8.78 27.86
C ASP A 20 0.26 -9.48 26.67
N GLU A 21 0.93 -10.49 26.09
CA GLU A 21 0.47 -11.13 24.85
C GLU A 21 -0.93 -11.71 24.95
N ALA A 22 -1.30 -12.24 26.13
CA ALA A 22 -2.63 -12.76 26.43
C ALA A 22 -3.45 -11.81 27.34
N LYS A 23 -2.80 -11.02 28.19
CA LYS A 23 -3.48 -10.14 29.16
C LYS A 23 -4.05 -8.88 28.50
N VAL A 24 -3.36 -8.32 27.52
CA VAL A 24 -3.78 -7.08 26.86
C VAL A 24 -4.71 -7.42 25.71
N LYS A 25 -5.98 -7.02 25.85
CA LYS A 25 -7.01 -7.17 24.82
C LYS A 25 -7.35 -5.82 24.22
N ALA A 26 -7.52 -5.80 22.90
CA ALA A 26 -8.07 -4.65 22.20
C ALA A 26 -9.59 -4.51 22.45
N PHE A 27 -10.16 -3.41 21.96
CA PHE A 27 -11.61 -3.14 22.05
C PHE A 27 -12.49 -4.22 21.41
N ASN A 28 -11.94 -4.99 20.46
CA ASN A 28 -12.61 -6.12 19.80
C ASN A 28 -12.16 -7.49 20.34
N GLY A 29 -11.54 -7.53 21.52
CA GLY A 29 -11.07 -8.76 22.16
C GLY A 29 -9.75 -9.32 21.63
N ARG A 30 -9.25 -8.80 20.50
CA ARG A 30 -8.00 -9.28 19.86
C ARG A 30 -6.78 -9.07 20.75
N THR A 31 -5.87 -10.03 20.69
CA THR A 31 -4.63 -10.12 21.45
C THR A 31 -3.41 -10.10 20.52
N PHE A 32 -2.20 -10.11 21.09
CA PHE A 32 -0.98 -10.23 20.30
C PHE A 32 -0.85 -11.59 19.62
N ASN A 33 -1.44 -12.64 20.19
CA ASN A 33 -1.36 -14.00 19.66
C ASN A 33 -2.14 -14.15 18.34
N ASP A 34 -3.16 -13.34 18.15
CA ASP A 34 -4.01 -13.37 16.95
C ASP A 34 -3.34 -12.69 15.74
N LEU A 35 -2.18 -12.06 15.90
CA LEU A 35 -1.51 -11.33 14.82
C LEU A 35 -0.93 -12.28 13.77
N MET A 36 -1.22 -11.99 12.50
CA MET A 36 -0.70 -12.74 11.36
C MET A 36 0.80 -12.51 11.19
N HIS A 37 1.59 -13.55 10.91
CA HIS A 37 3.05 -13.42 10.76
C HIS A 37 3.58 -13.75 9.35
N HIS A 38 2.85 -14.50 8.51
CA HIS A 38 3.27 -14.89 7.16
C HIS A 38 4.71 -15.44 7.09
N CYS A 39 5.08 -16.33 8.02
CA CYS A 39 6.46 -16.81 8.11
C CYS A 39 6.78 -17.74 6.94
N GLU A 40 5.79 -18.51 6.50
CA GLU A 40 5.83 -19.42 5.37
C GLU A 40 6.17 -18.66 4.08
N GLU A 41 5.48 -17.56 3.81
CA GLU A 41 5.70 -16.71 2.64
C GLU A 41 7.05 -15.98 2.71
N ILE A 42 7.47 -15.54 3.90
CA ILE A 42 8.80 -14.94 4.08
C ILE A 42 9.90 -15.98 3.76
N ARG A 43 9.78 -17.20 4.27
CA ARG A 43 10.76 -18.28 4.04
C ARG A 43 10.84 -18.70 2.57
N ALA A 44 9.71 -18.69 1.87
CA ALA A 44 9.66 -19.03 0.45
C ALA A 44 10.58 -18.14 -0.40
N VAL A 45 10.78 -16.89 0.00
CA VAL A 45 11.72 -15.97 -0.67
C VAL A 45 13.09 -16.02 0.02
N ARG A 46 13.91 -17.01 -0.34
CA ARG A 46 15.21 -17.30 0.29
C ARG A 46 16.11 -16.08 0.50
N ILE A 47 16.26 -15.22 -0.50
CA ILE A 47 17.10 -14.01 -0.42
C ILE A 47 16.58 -13.07 0.67
N ILE A 48 15.26 -12.86 0.74
CA ILE A 48 14.64 -12.01 1.76
C ILE A 48 14.79 -12.64 3.15
N HIS A 49 14.56 -13.95 3.27
CA HIS A 49 14.70 -14.66 4.53
C HIS A 49 16.13 -14.58 5.07
N THR A 50 17.14 -14.85 4.24
CA THR A 50 18.56 -14.72 4.60
C THR A 50 18.88 -13.29 5.03
N PHE A 51 18.44 -12.29 4.27
CA PHE A 51 18.65 -10.89 4.61
C PHE A 51 18.04 -10.54 5.98
N ILE A 52 16.80 -10.95 6.27
CA ILE A 52 16.14 -10.70 7.56
C ILE A 52 16.93 -11.33 8.70
N LYS A 53 17.37 -12.57 8.51
CA LYS A 53 18.15 -13.31 9.52
C LYS A 53 19.48 -12.62 9.81
N GLU A 54 20.26 -12.33 8.78
CA GLU A 54 21.61 -11.77 8.91
C GLU A 54 21.61 -10.31 9.39
N THR A 55 20.52 -9.57 9.16
CA THR A 55 20.40 -8.17 9.58
C THR A 55 19.56 -8.02 10.85
N VAL A 56 18.24 -8.04 10.72
CA VAL A 56 17.31 -7.64 11.78
C VAL A 56 17.35 -8.61 12.97
N LEU A 57 17.37 -9.93 12.72
CA LEU A 57 17.35 -10.89 13.81
C LEU A 57 18.67 -10.91 14.58
N THR A 58 19.81 -10.90 13.87
CA THR A 58 21.13 -10.75 14.48
C THR A 58 21.24 -9.47 15.30
N GLU A 59 20.74 -8.34 14.77
CA GLU A 59 20.73 -7.07 15.49
C GLU A 59 19.89 -7.15 16.77
N VAL A 60 18.68 -7.72 16.72
CA VAL A 60 17.85 -7.93 17.92
C VAL A 60 18.60 -8.74 18.96
N LYS A 61 19.19 -9.88 18.57
CA LYS A 61 19.97 -10.74 19.49
C LYS A 61 21.15 -10.03 20.13
N TYR A 62 21.81 -9.15 19.40
CA TYR A 62 22.94 -8.38 19.91
C TYR A 62 22.53 -7.35 20.99
N PHE A 63 21.34 -6.77 20.89
CA PHE A 63 20.88 -5.70 21.79
C PHE A 63 19.98 -6.16 22.95
N VAL A 64 19.55 -7.43 22.98
CA VAL A 64 18.76 -7.99 24.09
C VAL A 64 19.65 -8.67 25.13
N ASN A 65 19.19 -8.68 26.38
CA ASN A 65 19.79 -9.50 27.44
C ASN A 65 19.29 -10.95 27.37
N SER A 66 19.91 -11.83 28.15
CA SER A 66 19.56 -13.27 28.22
C SER A 66 18.08 -13.52 28.50
N ASP A 67 17.44 -12.65 29.30
CA ASP A 67 16.04 -12.79 29.69
C ASP A 67 15.04 -12.54 28.54
N LEU A 68 15.45 -11.82 27.50
CA LEU A 68 14.62 -11.50 26.33
C LEU A 68 15.07 -12.26 25.08
N LEU A 69 16.14 -13.04 25.19
CA LEU A 69 16.70 -13.79 24.08
C LEU A 69 15.75 -14.94 23.70
N VAL A 70 15.42 -15.02 22.43
CA VAL A 70 14.65 -16.12 21.84
C VAL A 70 15.36 -16.63 20.58
N ASP A 71 14.99 -17.83 20.12
CA ASP A 71 15.57 -18.43 18.93
C ASP A 71 15.18 -17.68 17.63
N ASP A 72 15.83 -18.06 16.52
CA ASP A 72 15.57 -17.43 15.21
C ASP A 72 14.12 -17.65 14.74
N GLU A 73 13.54 -18.80 15.06
CA GLU A 73 12.21 -19.19 14.61
C GLU A 73 11.15 -18.31 15.27
N GLU A 74 11.30 -18.08 16.57
CA GLU A 74 10.45 -17.20 17.34
C GLU A 74 10.65 -15.74 16.93
N LEU A 75 11.90 -15.28 16.76
CA LEU A 75 12.17 -13.92 16.26
C LEU A 75 11.57 -13.66 14.88
N LEU A 76 11.58 -14.66 14.00
CA LEU A 76 10.96 -14.56 12.68
C LEU A 76 9.44 -14.32 12.79
N LYS A 77 8.76 -14.92 13.78
CA LYS A 77 7.33 -14.64 14.05
C LYS A 77 7.12 -13.19 14.49
N TYR A 78 7.97 -12.64 15.36
CA TYR A 78 7.87 -11.22 15.75
C TYR A 78 8.14 -10.28 14.59
N PHE A 79 9.14 -10.60 13.76
CA PHE A 79 9.41 -9.85 12.54
C PHE A 79 8.20 -9.89 11.60
N GLY A 80 7.62 -11.07 11.39
CA GLY A 80 6.40 -11.27 10.61
C GLY A 80 5.24 -10.42 11.12
N LYS A 81 4.90 -10.54 12.40
CA LYS A 81 3.86 -9.73 13.06
C LYS A 81 4.11 -8.24 12.91
N LYS A 82 5.37 -7.79 13.06
CA LYS A 82 5.76 -6.40 12.83
C LYS A 82 5.55 -5.98 11.38
N LYS A 83 5.89 -6.84 10.41
CA LYS A 83 5.82 -6.52 8.99
C LYS A 83 4.39 -6.32 8.51
N THR A 84 3.46 -7.09 9.04
CA THR A 84 2.09 -7.23 8.49
C THR A 84 1.04 -6.44 9.27
N ASN A 85 1.27 -6.16 10.56
CA ASN A 85 0.24 -5.58 11.45
C ASN A 85 0.55 -4.16 11.95
N VAL A 86 1.71 -3.60 11.62
CA VAL A 86 2.17 -2.31 12.16
C VAL A 86 1.80 -1.16 11.24
N TYR A 87 1.34 -0.06 11.85
CA TYR A 87 0.99 1.17 11.17
C TYR A 87 2.13 2.18 11.23
N GLY A 88 2.34 2.90 10.12
CA GLY A 88 3.18 4.10 10.11
C GLY A 88 2.47 5.24 10.84
N VAL A 89 3.16 5.86 11.80
CA VAL A 89 2.67 7.05 12.50
C VAL A 89 3.28 8.26 11.82
N CYS A 90 2.44 9.13 11.26
CA CYS A 90 2.89 10.37 10.63
C CYS A 90 2.81 11.57 11.58
N GLY A 91 3.74 12.52 11.41
CA GLY A 91 3.72 13.80 12.12
C GLY A 91 2.50 14.62 11.74
N ALA A 92 1.98 15.42 12.68
CA ALA A 92 0.76 16.20 12.48
C ALA A 92 0.86 17.28 11.39
N ILE A 93 2.08 17.72 11.07
CA ILE A 93 2.35 18.85 10.17
C ILE A 93 2.90 18.37 8.81
N SER A 94 3.95 17.53 8.81
CA SER A 94 4.65 17.18 7.57
C SER A 94 4.08 15.97 6.82
N CYS A 95 3.10 15.25 7.39
CA CYS A 95 2.65 13.92 6.92
C CYS A 95 3.79 12.88 6.77
N GLU A 96 5.01 13.20 7.22
CA GLU A 96 6.15 12.29 7.19
C GLU A 96 6.04 11.28 8.33
N LYS A 97 6.50 10.05 8.06
CA LYS A 97 6.52 8.99 9.05
C LYS A 97 7.52 9.34 10.16
N VAL A 98 7.01 9.55 11.38
CA VAL A 98 7.81 9.82 12.59
C VAL A 98 8.01 8.56 13.45
N GLY A 99 7.26 7.50 13.18
CA GLY A 99 7.36 6.25 13.92
C GLY A 99 6.48 5.13 13.38
N SER A 100 6.40 4.07 14.17
CA SER A 100 5.62 2.87 13.88
C SER A 100 4.87 2.45 15.16
N ALA A 101 3.62 2.01 15.01
CA ALA A 101 2.79 1.59 16.14
C ALA A 101 1.96 0.34 15.79
N LEU A 102 1.83 -0.55 16.76
CA LEU A 102 0.98 -1.74 16.67
C LEU A 102 -0.35 -1.46 17.39
N TYR A 103 -1.46 -1.52 16.64
CA TYR A 103 -2.80 -1.31 17.16
C TYR A 103 -3.59 -2.63 17.04
N LEU A 104 -3.54 -3.46 18.08
CA LEU A 104 -4.08 -4.83 18.07
C LEU A 104 -5.50 -4.93 17.48
N GLY A 105 -6.41 -4.03 17.89
CA GLY A 105 -7.78 -4.07 17.39
C GLY A 105 -7.91 -3.65 15.93
N LEU A 106 -7.12 -2.66 15.50
CA LEU A 106 -7.18 -2.13 14.14
C LEU A 106 -6.48 -3.05 13.13
N SER A 107 -5.44 -3.77 13.54
CA SER A 107 -4.76 -4.76 12.70
C SER A 107 -5.61 -5.99 12.39
N ALA A 108 -6.87 -6.02 12.84
CA ALA A 108 -7.83 -7.05 12.46
C ALA A 108 -8.47 -6.82 11.10
N HIS A 109 -8.44 -5.60 10.59
CA HIS A 109 -9.15 -5.23 9.37
C HIS A 109 -8.37 -5.57 8.12
N ASP A 110 -8.99 -6.33 7.23
CA ASP A 110 -8.42 -6.66 5.93
C ASP A 110 -8.36 -5.47 4.98
N HIS A 111 -7.57 -5.64 3.93
CA HIS A 111 -7.39 -4.63 2.91
C HIS A 111 -8.52 -4.59 1.86
N SER A 112 -8.98 -3.39 1.51
CA SER A 112 -9.66 -3.12 0.24
C SER A 112 -9.14 -1.83 -0.39
N CYS A 113 -8.99 -1.83 -1.73
CA CYS A 113 -8.69 -0.60 -2.48
C CYS A 113 -9.91 0.34 -2.58
N ALA A 114 -11.09 -0.13 -2.17
CA ALA A 114 -12.31 0.61 -1.93
C ALA A 114 -12.80 0.28 -0.50
N PRO A 115 -12.21 0.90 0.53
CA PRO A 115 -12.40 0.48 1.92
C PRO A 115 -13.72 0.99 2.52
N ASP A 116 -14.25 0.25 3.50
CA ASP A 116 -15.43 0.66 4.28
C ASP A 116 -15.11 1.74 5.32
N ALA A 117 -13.85 1.79 5.75
CA ALA A 117 -13.39 2.69 6.79
C ALA A 117 -11.94 3.14 6.58
N HIS A 118 -11.59 4.26 7.22
CA HIS A 118 -10.23 4.81 7.25
C HIS A 118 -9.72 4.91 8.68
N ILE A 119 -8.41 4.71 8.85
CA ILE A 119 -7.74 4.82 10.14
C ILE A 119 -7.08 6.19 10.21
N ARG A 120 -7.41 6.95 11.26
CA ARG A 120 -6.77 8.22 11.58
C ARG A 120 -5.93 8.09 12.83
N ILE A 121 -4.62 8.30 12.70
CA ILE A 121 -3.68 8.30 13.82
C ILE A 121 -3.46 9.74 14.29
N ARG A 122 -3.58 9.98 15.60
CA ARG A 122 -3.33 11.27 16.25
C ARG A 122 -2.48 11.04 17.50
N GLY A 123 -1.20 11.43 17.45
CA GLY A 123 -0.25 11.13 18.51
C GLY A 123 -0.09 9.61 18.67
N ARG A 124 -0.46 9.07 19.84
CA ARG A 124 -0.42 7.62 20.11
C ARG A 124 -1.77 6.93 19.89
N ALA A 125 -2.86 7.66 19.70
CA ALA A 125 -4.20 7.11 19.51
C ALA A 125 -4.49 6.91 18.01
N ALA A 126 -5.26 5.87 17.69
CA ALA A 126 -5.76 5.61 16.35
C ALA A 126 -7.27 5.39 16.41
N VAL A 127 -7.99 5.94 15.42
CA VAL A 127 -9.46 5.89 15.35
C VAL A 127 -9.86 5.37 13.98
N LEU A 128 -10.70 4.33 13.96
CA LEU A 128 -11.37 3.85 12.76
C LEU A 128 -12.64 4.68 12.51
N ARG A 129 -12.83 5.15 11.28
CA ARG A 129 -14.03 5.91 10.89
C ARG A 129 -14.54 5.45 9.53
N SER A 130 -15.84 5.21 9.44
CA SER A 130 -16.51 5.00 8.15
C SER A 130 -17.09 6.32 7.64
N PRO A 131 -17.03 6.60 6.33
CA PRO A 131 -17.79 7.69 5.73
C PRO A 131 -19.30 7.39 5.65
N ASN A 132 -19.71 6.13 5.77
CA ASN A 132 -21.11 5.71 5.65
C ASN A 132 -21.85 5.99 6.97
N VAL A 133 -22.86 6.86 6.90
CA VAL A 133 -23.70 7.21 8.06
C VAL A 133 -24.44 5.96 8.54
N GLY A 134 -24.41 5.70 9.85
CA GLY A 134 -25.06 4.54 10.46
C GLY A 134 -24.23 3.25 10.42
N GLN A 135 -23.03 3.26 9.82
CA GLN A 135 -22.14 2.10 9.85
C GLN A 135 -21.72 1.78 11.29
N THR A 136 -22.08 0.58 11.75
CA THR A 136 -21.61 0.04 13.03
C THR A 136 -20.29 -0.69 12.86
N TYR A 137 -19.53 -0.81 13.96
CA TYR A 137 -18.31 -1.60 13.97
C TYR A 137 -18.58 -3.07 13.62
N SER A 138 -17.72 -3.63 12.77
CA SER A 138 -17.58 -5.06 12.51
C SER A 138 -16.11 -5.33 12.18
N ASP A 139 -15.61 -6.49 12.56
CA ASP A 139 -14.31 -7.02 12.15
C ASP A 139 -14.19 -7.21 10.63
N LYS A 140 -15.31 -7.34 9.92
CA LYS A 140 -15.37 -7.46 8.45
C LYS A 140 -15.17 -6.14 7.71
N LEU A 141 -15.17 -5.01 8.40
CA LEU A 141 -14.87 -3.72 7.77
C LEU A 141 -13.45 -3.74 7.20
N THR A 142 -13.31 -3.28 5.97
CA THR A 142 -12.03 -3.19 5.28
C THR A 142 -11.41 -1.81 5.40
N VAL A 143 -10.07 -1.77 5.35
CA VAL A 143 -9.28 -0.53 5.42
C VAL A 143 -8.26 -0.48 4.28
N LEU A 144 -7.67 0.70 4.05
CA LEU A 144 -6.58 0.86 3.10
C LEU A 144 -5.23 0.71 3.81
N TYR A 145 -4.35 -0.15 3.29
CA TYR A 145 -3.01 -0.39 3.86
C TYR A 145 -1.96 0.59 3.31
N ALA A 146 -2.03 0.87 2.01
CA ALA A 146 -1.08 1.73 1.31
C ALA A 146 -1.79 2.97 0.75
N LEU A 147 -1.84 4.04 1.54
CA LEU A 147 -2.52 5.29 1.16
C LEU A 147 -1.88 5.96 -0.06
N GLU A 148 -0.55 5.86 -0.18
CA GLU A 148 0.21 6.40 -1.32
C GLU A 148 -0.14 5.73 -2.66
N GLU A 149 -0.65 4.50 -2.62
CA GLU A 149 -1.04 3.74 -3.80
C GLU A 149 -2.50 3.99 -4.20
N MET A 150 -3.29 4.69 -3.37
CA MET A 150 -4.73 4.88 -3.57
C MET A 150 -5.06 5.44 -4.96
N CYS A 151 -4.24 6.35 -5.47
CA CYS A 151 -4.44 7.03 -6.74
C CYS A 151 -3.61 6.43 -7.89
N LYS A 152 -3.35 5.11 -7.86
CA LYS A 152 -2.66 4.41 -8.95
C LYS A 152 -3.53 3.30 -9.57
N PRO A 153 -3.23 2.85 -10.82
CA PRO A 153 -3.91 1.71 -11.43
C PRO A 153 -3.69 0.39 -10.67
N THR A 154 -4.45 -0.63 -11.03
CA THR A 154 -4.57 -1.90 -10.27
C THR A 154 -3.25 -2.62 -10.12
N LYS A 155 -2.44 -2.65 -11.18
CA LYS A 155 -1.10 -3.26 -11.17
C LYS A 155 -0.23 -2.62 -10.08
N GLN A 156 -0.14 -1.30 -10.04
CA GLN A 156 0.70 -0.57 -9.08
C GLN A 156 0.16 -0.68 -7.64
N ARG A 157 -1.17 -0.66 -7.46
CA ARG A 157 -1.76 -0.94 -6.13
C ARG A 157 -1.38 -2.33 -5.61
N ARG A 158 -1.47 -3.36 -6.45
CA ARG A 158 -1.05 -4.73 -6.09
C ARG A 158 0.45 -4.82 -5.83
N ASP A 159 1.26 -4.13 -6.62
CA ASP A 159 2.71 -4.05 -6.40
C ASP A 159 3.05 -3.44 -5.03
N GLY A 160 2.40 -2.34 -4.66
CA GLY A 160 2.58 -1.72 -3.34
C GLY A 160 2.08 -2.58 -2.17
N LEU A 161 1.19 -3.54 -2.41
CA LEU A 161 0.66 -4.45 -1.39
C LEU A 161 1.47 -5.74 -1.21
N LYS A 162 2.49 -5.99 -2.05
CA LYS A 162 3.34 -7.19 -1.98
C LYS A 162 3.94 -7.44 -0.59
N ASN A 163 4.15 -6.38 0.19
CA ASN A 163 4.69 -6.45 1.54
C ASN A 163 3.79 -7.19 2.55
N TRP A 164 2.50 -7.36 2.25
CA TRP A 164 1.52 -8.04 3.11
C TRP A 164 1.22 -9.48 2.68
N CYS A 165 1.99 -10.05 1.73
CA CYS A 165 1.91 -11.47 1.37
C CYS A 165 0.52 -11.94 0.86
N PHE A 166 -0.26 -11.05 0.24
CA PHE A 166 -1.55 -11.41 -0.36
C PHE A 166 -1.74 -10.76 -1.74
N PHE A 167 -2.73 -11.26 -2.49
CA PHE A 167 -3.15 -10.71 -3.77
C PHE A 167 -4.54 -10.08 -3.66
N CYS A 168 -4.64 -8.76 -3.87
CA CYS A 168 -5.92 -8.05 -3.72
C CYS A 168 -6.91 -8.39 -4.85
N ARG A 169 -8.09 -8.87 -4.45
CA ARG A 169 -9.25 -9.19 -5.31
C ARG A 169 -10.51 -8.39 -4.95
N CYS A 170 -10.36 -7.23 -4.28
CA CYS A 170 -11.50 -6.36 -3.99
C CYS A 170 -12.18 -5.86 -5.27
N GLU A 171 -13.42 -5.37 -5.16
CA GLU A 171 -14.22 -4.88 -6.28
C GLU A 171 -13.44 -3.95 -7.23
N ARG A 172 -12.69 -2.99 -6.67
CA ARG A 172 -11.91 -2.03 -7.45
C ARG A 172 -10.75 -2.65 -8.23
N CYS A 173 -10.16 -3.73 -7.73
CA CYS A 173 -9.09 -4.45 -8.41
C CYS A 173 -9.61 -5.49 -9.41
N MET A 174 -10.90 -5.81 -9.36
CA MET A 174 -11.57 -6.72 -10.30
C MET A 174 -12.33 -5.95 -11.41
N ASP A 175 -12.55 -4.65 -11.22
CA ASP A 175 -13.16 -3.76 -12.21
C ASP A 175 -12.15 -3.38 -13.32
N THR A 176 -12.06 -4.25 -14.34
CA THR A 176 -11.16 -4.09 -15.48
C THR A 176 -11.51 -2.87 -16.34
N GLU A 177 -12.79 -2.50 -16.40
CA GLU A 177 -13.25 -1.34 -17.14
C GLU A 177 -12.75 -0.04 -16.49
N LYS A 178 -12.99 0.17 -15.19
CA LYS A 178 -12.49 1.36 -14.47
C LYS A 178 -10.97 1.42 -14.50
N ASP A 179 -10.28 0.28 -14.41
CA ASP A 179 -8.83 0.25 -14.59
C ASP A 179 -8.40 0.65 -16.01
N GLY A 180 -9.16 0.21 -17.02
CA GLY A 180 -9.02 0.61 -18.41
C GLY A 180 -9.17 2.11 -18.62
N TYR A 181 -10.15 2.74 -17.96
CA TYR A 181 -10.29 4.19 -17.95
C TYR A 181 -9.10 4.87 -17.27
N ALA A 182 -8.65 4.33 -16.12
CA ALA A 182 -7.53 4.87 -15.37
C ALA A 182 -6.21 4.86 -16.17
N ARG A 183 -6.10 4.02 -17.21
CA ARG A 183 -4.94 3.93 -18.11
C ARG A 183 -5.20 4.44 -19.54
N SER A 184 -6.39 4.96 -19.79
CA SER A 184 -6.86 5.28 -21.16
C SER A 184 -6.07 6.39 -21.86
N ILE A 185 -6.07 6.31 -23.19
CA ILE A 185 -5.49 7.30 -24.11
C ILE A 185 -6.60 8.00 -24.92
N LYS A 186 -6.29 9.15 -25.53
CA LYS A 186 -7.16 9.85 -26.46
C LYS A 186 -7.22 9.11 -27.80
N CYS A 187 -8.38 9.20 -28.45
CA CYS A 187 -8.51 8.83 -29.85
C CYS A 187 -7.92 9.92 -30.74
N HIS A 188 -7.24 9.52 -31.81
CA HIS A 188 -6.72 10.44 -32.84
C HIS A 188 -7.77 10.79 -33.90
N SER A 189 -8.82 9.96 -34.03
CA SER A 189 -9.82 10.08 -35.11
C SER A 189 -11.07 10.85 -34.71
N CYS A 190 -11.29 11.14 -33.41
CA CYS A 190 -12.39 12.00 -32.98
C CYS A 190 -12.06 12.74 -31.66
N SER A 191 -12.70 13.88 -31.44
CA SER A 191 -12.36 14.84 -30.37
C SER A 191 -12.54 14.29 -28.95
N ASP A 192 -13.61 13.53 -28.71
CA ASP A 192 -13.98 13.04 -27.37
C ASP A 192 -13.84 11.53 -27.23
N GLY A 193 -13.22 10.89 -28.22
CA GLY A 193 -12.97 9.46 -28.19
C GLY A 193 -11.83 9.14 -27.24
N ILE A 194 -11.96 7.99 -26.58
CA ILE A 194 -10.89 7.42 -25.77
C ILE A 194 -10.70 5.95 -26.15
N CYS A 195 -9.50 5.44 -25.95
CA CYS A 195 -9.21 4.02 -26.02
C CYS A 195 -8.84 3.54 -24.62
N LEU A 196 -9.59 2.56 -24.10
CA LEU A 196 -9.30 1.94 -22.81
C LEU A 196 -8.06 1.05 -22.96
N VAL A 197 -7.22 1.01 -21.93
CA VAL A 197 -6.04 0.14 -21.90
C VAL A 197 -6.25 -0.89 -20.81
N THR A 198 -6.59 -2.12 -21.19
CA THR A 198 -6.81 -3.25 -20.27
C THR A 198 -5.72 -4.31 -20.44
N ASP A 199 -5.60 -5.21 -19.48
CA ASP A 199 -4.63 -6.32 -19.57
C ASP A 199 -5.03 -7.36 -20.65
N GLU A 200 -6.29 -7.35 -21.07
CA GLU A 200 -6.85 -8.20 -22.13
C GLU A 200 -6.80 -7.54 -23.51
N SER A 201 -6.35 -6.27 -23.60
CA SER A 201 -6.30 -5.52 -24.85
C SER A 201 -5.27 -6.12 -25.80
N THR A 202 -5.68 -6.53 -27.00
CA THR A 202 -4.78 -6.89 -28.11
C THR A 202 -4.57 -5.73 -29.08
N SER A 203 -5.53 -4.82 -29.16
CA SER A 203 -5.46 -3.55 -29.87
C SER A 203 -6.26 -2.47 -29.12
N LEU A 204 -5.93 -1.20 -29.36
CA LEU A 204 -6.60 -0.08 -28.70
C LEU A 204 -7.67 0.49 -29.63
N THR A 205 -8.94 0.20 -29.35
CA THR A 205 -10.07 0.67 -30.14
C THR A 205 -10.81 1.79 -29.42
N CYS A 206 -11.19 2.83 -30.16
CA CYS A 206 -11.95 3.93 -29.59
C CYS A 206 -13.36 3.50 -29.23
N ILE A 207 -13.79 3.76 -27.99
CA ILE A 207 -15.13 3.42 -27.51
C ILE A 207 -16.25 4.29 -28.13
N LYS A 208 -15.90 5.38 -28.82
CA LYS A 208 -16.85 6.33 -29.42
C LYS A 208 -16.99 6.15 -30.93
N CYS A 209 -15.89 6.10 -31.67
CA CYS A 209 -15.90 6.03 -33.14
C CYS A 209 -15.36 4.71 -33.71
N SER A 210 -15.00 3.76 -32.85
CA SER A 210 -14.47 2.44 -33.24
C SER A 210 -13.18 2.46 -34.07
N ALA A 211 -12.54 3.62 -34.24
CA ALA A 211 -11.24 3.71 -34.88
C ALA A 211 -10.17 3.00 -34.03
N VAL A 212 -9.32 2.23 -34.71
CA VAL A 212 -8.15 1.59 -34.08
C VAL A 212 -7.05 2.64 -33.93
N SER A 213 -6.49 2.74 -32.73
CA SER A 213 -5.37 3.63 -32.43
C SER A 213 -4.10 3.16 -33.14
N GLN A 214 -3.28 4.10 -33.59
CA GLN A 214 -1.92 3.82 -34.05
C GLN A 214 -0.96 3.49 -32.89
N ILE A 215 -1.31 3.91 -31.66
CA ILE A 215 -0.55 3.56 -30.46
C ILE A 215 -0.88 2.11 -30.09
N THR A 216 0.17 1.30 -29.95
CA THR A 216 0.05 -0.09 -29.50
C THR A 216 -0.27 -0.19 -28.01
N VAL A 217 -0.79 -1.34 -27.57
CA VAL A 217 -1.07 -1.61 -26.16
C VAL A 217 0.21 -1.48 -25.30
N ASP A 218 1.34 -1.98 -25.80
CA ASP A 218 2.62 -1.90 -25.11
C ASP A 218 3.13 -0.46 -24.98
N GLU A 219 3.00 0.35 -26.03
CA GLU A 219 3.36 1.76 -25.97
C GLU A 219 2.49 2.51 -24.96
N ALA A 220 1.18 2.28 -24.96
CA ALA A 220 0.28 2.91 -24.00
C ALA A 220 0.60 2.49 -22.55
N ASN A 221 0.92 1.21 -22.31
CA ASN A 221 1.36 0.75 -21.00
C ASN A 221 2.68 1.39 -20.57
N ARG A 222 3.67 1.48 -21.48
CA ARG A 222 4.94 2.17 -21.22
C ARG A 222 4.74 3.63 -20.86
N MET A 223 3.91 4.36 -21.60
CA MET A 223 3.58 5.76 -21.32
C MET A 223 2.95 5.93 -19.95
N ASN A 224 1.99 5.08 -19.58
CA ASN A 224 1.37 5.11 -18.25
C ASN A 224 2.39 4.85 -17.13
N ASP A 225 3.26 3.85 -17.30
CA ASP A 225 4.31 3.53 -16.32
C ASP A 225 5.34 4.67 -16.20
N GLU A 226 5.69 5.32 -17.30
CA GLU A 226 6.61 6.47 -17.31
C GLU A 226 6.00 7.68 -16.59
N VAL A 227 4.72 8.00 -16.85
CA VAL A 227 4.02 9.08 -16.16
C VAL A 227 3.99 8.86 -14.65
N LEU A 228 3.69 7.64 -14.21
CA LEU A 228 3.72 7.28 -12.79
C LEU A 228 5.11 7.46 -12.17
N LYS A 229 6.17 6.98 -12.83
CA LYS A 229 7.55 7.15 -12.36
C LYS A 229 7.94 8.64 -12.26
N ASN A 230 7.60 9.43 -13.27
CA ASN A 230 7.92 10.86 -13.28
C ASN A 230 7.14 11.62 -12.21
N ILE A 231 5.87 11.27 -11.95
CA ILE A 231 5.11 11.80 -10.81
C ILE A 231 5.83 11.51 -9.48
N GLU A 232 6.34 10.29 -9.30
CA GLU A 232 7.10 9.95 -8.08
C GLU A 232 8.38 10.76 -7.93
N VAL A 233 9.09 11.06 -9.02
CA VAL A 233 10.27 11.93 -9.00
C VAL A 233 9.89 13.37 -8.65
N LEU A 234 8.85 13.92 -9.30
CA LEU A 234 8.36 15.28 -9.05
C LEU A 234 7.88 15.46 -7.60
N ASN A 235 7.22 14.44 -7.04
CA ASN A 235 6.76 14.46 -5.65
C ASN A 235 7.93 14.57 -4.66
N ARG A 236 9.10 14.00 -4.98
CA ARG A 236 10.30 14.08 -4.14
C ARG A 236 11.00 15.42 -4.25
N THR A 237 11.07 16.00 -5.45
CA THR A 237 11.76 17.28 -5.68
C THR A 237 10.91 18.50 -5.30
N LYS A 238 9.58 18.32 -5.15
CA LYS A 238 8.61 19.40 -4.91
C LYS A 238 8.69 20.52 -5.97
N ASP A 239 9.05 20.17 -7.20
CA ASP A 239 9.15 21.11 -8.32
C ASP A 239 7.78 21.35 -8.96
N TYR A 240 6.95 22.16 -8.30
CA TYR A 240 5.57 22.45 -8.72
C TYR A 240 5.45 23.07 -10.11
N LYS A 241 6.47 23.80 -10.60
CA LYS A 241 6.44 24.40 -11.95
C LYS A 241 6.50 23.33 -13.03
N ARG A 242 7.22 22.23 -12.80
CA ARG A 242 7.31 21.11 -13.75
C ARG A 242 6.02 20.30 -13.85
N TYR A 243 5.13 20.30 -12.84
CA TYR A 243 3.86 19.57 -12.90
C TYR A 243 2.99 20.05 -14.07
N ALA A 244 2.84 21.37 -14.23
CA ALA A 244 2.00 21.94 -15.29
C ALA A 244 2.54 21.65 -16.69
N VAL A 245 3.87 21.71 -16.87
CA VAL A 245 4.52 21.37 -18.15
C VAL A 245 4.31 19.90 -18.47
N PHE A 246 4.61 19.03 -17.50
CA PHE A 246 4.47 17.59 -17.65
C PHE A 246 3.02 17.17 -17.90
N TYR A 247 2.06 17.80 -17.23
CA TYR A 247 0.63 17.60 -17.51
C TYR A 247 0.29 17.96 -18.96
N LYS A 248 0.70 19.14 -19.44
CA LYS A 248 0.37 19.60 -20.80
C LYS A 248 0.95 18.68 -21.88
N GLU A 249 2.14 18.15 -21.68
CA GLU A 249 2.78 17.22 -22.61
C GLU A 249 2.00 15.90 -22.68
N ASN A 250 1.71 15.29 -21.53
CA ASN A 250 1.02 14.01 -21.47
C ASN A 250 -0.46 14.11 -21.82
N ALA A 251 -1.10 15.25 -21.55
CA ALA A 251 -2.49 15.50 -21.93
C ALA A 251 -2.71 15.56 -23.45
N LYS A 252 -1.65 15.57 -24.28
CA LYS A 252 -1.79 15.42 -25.74
C LYS A 252 -2.19 14.00 -26.13
N ILE A 253 -1.75 13.01 -25.35
CA ILE A 253 -1.90 11.58 -25.66
C ILE A 253 -2.86 10.90 -24.69
N LEU A 254 -2.70 11.14 -23.38
CA LEU A 254 -3.50 10.51 -22.34
C LEU A 254 -4.89 11.15 -22.25
N SER A 255 -5.89 10.34 -21.95
CA SER A 255 -7.27 10.82 -21.84
C SER A 255 -7.47 11.64 -20.56
N LYS A 256 -8.52 12.47 -20.51
CA LYS A 256 -8.90 13.19 -19.28
C LYS A 256 -9.35 12.25 -18.14
N LYS A 257 -9.64 10.97 -18.45
CA LYS A 257 -10.02 9.93 -17.48
C LYS A 257 -8.81 9.14 -16.97
N ASN A 258 -7.64 9.34 -17.57
CA ASN A 258 -6.40 8.72 -17.14
C ASN A 258 -6.06 9.17 -15.70
N LEU A 259 -5.90 8.21 -14.80
CA LEU A 259 -5.75 8.46 -13.36
C LEU A 259 -4.41 9.13 -13.02
N PRO A 260 -3.24 8.64 -13.52
CA PRO A 260 -1.98 9.35 -13.34
C PRO A 260 -2.04 10.82 -13.79
N LEU A 261 -2.65 11.09 -14.95
CA LEU A 261 -2.80 12.45 -15.45
C LEU A 261 -3.75 13.28 -14.57
N ALA A 262 -4.84 12.70 -14.07
CA ALA A 262 -5.77 13.39 -13.17
C ALA A 262 -5.09 13.82 -11.87
N VAL A 263 -4.19 12.99 -11.30
CA VAL A 263 -3.42 13.33 -10.09
C VAL A 263 -2.56 14.59 -10.29
N LEU A 264 -2.00 14.77 -11.49
CA LEU A 264 -1.23 15.97 -11.83
C LEU A 264 -2.08 17.24 -11.93
N ALA A 265 -3.37 17.13 -12.27
CA ALA A 265 -4.26 18.29 -12.43
C ALA A 265 -4.68 18.93 -11.10
N TYR A 266 -4.60 18.19 -9.99
CA TYR A 266 -5.01 18.64 -8.65
C TYR A 266 -3.82 19.13 -7.79
N ARG A 267 -2.64 19.33 -8.38
CA ARG A 267 -1.41 19.79 -7.70
C ARG A 267 -0.87 21.06 -8.32
#